data_AF-A0A2W7IBJ0-F1
#
_entry.id   AF-A0A2W7IBJ0-F1
#
_cell.length_a   1.000
_cell.length_b   1.000
_cell.length_c   1.000
_cell.angle_alpha   90.00
_cell.angle_beta   90.00
_cell.angle_gamma   90.00
#
_symmetry.space_group_name_H-M   'P 1'
#
loop_
_entity.id
_entity.type
_entity.pdbx_description
1 polymer ?
#
loop_
_entity_poly.entity_id
_entity_poly.type
_entity_poly.pdbx_seq_one_letter_code
_entity_poly.pdbx_strand_id
1 'polypeptide(L)'
;MKKLLLRISLMMCISVLFSSCAAGLTGYMNNSASLSSNNYSYVKRDLQGKSQATYVLGIGGMNREAIVDEAKQNMLENHTLQDAQTLANTTVNFKYSSFLGIISTTKCYVTADIVEFK
;
A
#
# COMPACT_ATOMS: atom_id res chain seq x y z
N MET A 1 27.95 -43.63 -1.50
CA MET A 1 28.37 -42.25 -1.13
C MET A 1 27.80 -41.18 -2.05
N LYS A 2 27.96 -41.26 -3.38
CA LYS A 2 27.42 -40.26 -4.34
C LYS A 2 25.90 -40.00 -4.25
N LYS A 3 25.08 -41.04 -4.05
CA LYS A 3 23.62 -40.91 -3.87
C LYS A 3 23.20 -40.23 -2.56
N LEU A 4 24.03 -40.32 -1.52
CA LEU A 4 23.79 -39.67 -0.22
C LEU A 4 24.15 -38.18 -0.30
N LEU A 5 25.28 -37.84 -0.93
CA LEU A 5 25.68 -36.47 -1.23
C LEU A 5 24.64 -35.73 -2.10
N LEU A 6 24.07 -36.41 -3.11
CA LEU A 6 23.03 -35.82 -3.97
C LEU A 6 21.74 -35.50 -3.19
N ARG A 7 21.34 -36.38 -2.26
CA ARG A 7 20.16 -36.15 -1.40
C ARG A 7 20.39 -35.01 -0.42
N ILE A 8 21.58 -34.92 0.18
CA ILE A 8 21.95 -33.81 1.08
C ILE A 8 21.97 -32.48 0.32
N SER A 9 22.55 -32.45 -0.88
CA SER A 9 22.54 -31.25 -1.74
C SER A 9 21.14 -30.81 -2.14
N LEU A 10 20.24 -31.74 -2.48
CA LEU A 10 18.84 -31.43 -2.81
C LEU A 10 18.10 -30.83 -1.61
N MET A 11 18.30 -31.42 -0.42
CA MET A 11 17.68 -30.98 0.82
C MET A 11 18.18 -29.59 1.25
N MET A 12 19.47 -29.30 1.00
CA MET A 12 20.08 -27.98 1.24
C MET A 12 19.55 -26.92 0.26
N CYS A 13 19.42 -27.24 -1.04
CA CYS A 13 18.80 -26.33 -2.02
C CYS A 13 17.35 -26.00 -1.67
N ILE A 14 16.58 -26.98 -1.19
CA ILE A 14 15.19 -26.75 -0.73
C ILE A 14 15.15 -25.80 0.47
N SER A 15 16.05 -25.95 1.44
CA SER A 15 16.10 -25.03 2.59
C SER A 15 16.45 -23.59 2.22
N VAL A 16 17.27 -23.38 1.17
CA VAL A 16 17.62 -22.04 0.67
C VAL A 16 16.45 -21.36 -0.04
N LEU A 17 15.50 -22.12 -0.61
CA LEU A 17 14.31 -21.54 -1.24
C LEU A 17 13.29 -21.00 -0.22
N PHE A 18 13.31 -21.49 1.03
CA PHE A 18 12.40 -21.05 2.10
C PHE A 18 12.98 -19.93 2.99
N SER A 19 14.22 -19.49 2.80
CA SER A 19 14.80 -18.37 3.57
C SER A 19 14.43 -16.98 3.03
N SER A 20 13.64 -16.91 1.96
CA SER A 20 13.10 -15.66 1.43
C SER A 20 11.97 -15.13 2.32
N CYS A 21 12.31 -14.31 3.31
CA CYS A 21 11.34 -13.43 3.96
C CYS A 21 10.90 -12.35 2.97
N ALA A 22 9.81 -12.57 2.23
CA ALA A 22 9.14 -11.50 1.51
C ALA A 22 8.51 -10.58 2.56
N ALA A 23 9.13 -9.42 2.82
CA ALA A 23 8.57 -8.41 3.69
C ALA A 23 7.23 -7.94 3.11
N GLY A 24 6.15 -8.15 3.85
CA GLY A 24 4.84 -7.61 3.51
C GLY A 24 4.91 -6.08 3.56
N LEU A 25 4.95 -5.45 2.41
CA LEU A 25 5.12 -4.01 2.30
C LEU A 25 3.75 -3.33 2.49
N THR A 26 3.44 -2.96 3.73
CA THR A 26 2.25 -2.20 4.08
C THR A 26 2.67 -0.79 4.52
N GLY A 27 2.10 0.23 3.89
CA GLY A 27 2.23 1.61 4.33
C GLY A 27 1.14 1.95 5.34
N TYR A 28 1.40 2.89 6.24
CA TYR A 28 0.39 3.50 7.09
C TYR A 28 0.24 4.97 6.74
N MET A 29 -0.97 5.50 6.89
CA MET A 29 -1.25 6.92 6.70
C MET A 29 -1.60 7.52 8.06
N ASN A 30 -0.85 8.54 8.48
CA ASN A 30 -1.15 9.30 9.68
C ASN A 30 -1.83 10.62 9.29
N ASN A 31 -2.86 11.00 10.03
CA ASN A 31 -3.58 12.26 9.81
C ASN A 31 -3.34 13.19 11.01
N SER A 32 -2.63 14.28 10.78
CA SER A 32 -2.26 15.26 11.80
C SER A 32 -3.17 16.50 11.82
N ALA A 33 -4.13 16.61 10.90
CA ALA A 33 -5.08 17.72 10.86
C ALA A 33 -6.13 17.60 11.99
N SER A 34 -6.15 18.58 12.90
CA SER A 34 -7.17 18.71 13.94
C SER A 34 -8.14 19.83 13.59
N LEU A 35 -9.36 19.48 13.19
CA LEU A 35 -10.43 20.42 12.84
C LEU A 35 -11.23 20.84 14.09
N SER A 36 -10.54 21.29 15.13
CA SER A 36 -11.15 21.59 16.44
C SER A 36 -11.85 22.94 16.52
N SER A 37 -11.60 23.84 15.57
CA SER A 37 -12.15 25.20 15.52
C SER A 37 -12.48 25.57 14.07
N ASN A 38 -13.39 26.54 13.88
CA ASN A 38 -13.86 26.98 12.56
C ASN A 38 -12.85 27.92 11.87
N ASN A 39 -11.59 27.49 11.82
CA ASN A 39 -10.45 28.28 11.35
C ASN A 39 -9.94 27.78 9.99
N TYR A 40 -10.81 27.10 9.23
CA TYR A 40 -10.44 26.49 7.97
C TYR A 40 -11.57 26.59 6.96
N SER A 41 -11.24 26.40 5.69
CA SER A 41 -12.20 26.27 4.60
C SER A 41 -11.90 25.05 3.74
N TYR A 42 -12.93 24.42 3.19
CA TYR A 42 -12.76 23.30 2.27
C TYR A 42 -12.40 23.84 0.89
N VAL A 43 -11.20 23.51 0.41
CA VAL A 43 -10.75 23.83 -0.95
C VAL A 43 -11.28 22.79 -1.92
N LYS A 44 -11.19 21.52 -1.53
CA LYS A 44 -11.69 20.41 -2.33
C LYS A 44 -12.17 19.27 -1.44
N ARG A 45 -13.25 18.61 -1.86
CA ARG A 45 -13.87 17.51 -1.13
C ARG A 45 -13.80 16.23 -1.94
N ASP A 46 -13.87 15.11 -1.25
CA ASP A 46 -14.01 13.78 -1.84
C ASP A 46 -12.90 13.43 -2.84
N LEU A 47 -11.65 13.86 -2.56
CA LEU A 47 -10.52 13.38 -3.34
C LEU A 47 -10.38 11.89 -3.14
N GLN A 48 -10.06 11.17 -4.22
CA GLN A 48 -9.87 9.74 -4.20
C GLN A 48 -8.64 9.35 -5.00
N GLY A 49 -7.81 8.49 -4.42
CA GLY A 49 -6.74 7.80 -5.10
C GLY A 49 -6.82 6.29 -4.90
N LYS A 50 -6.25 5.55 -5.85
CA LYS A 50 -6.28 4.09 -5.87
C LYS A 50 -4.90 3.53 -6.18
N SER A 51 -4.56 2.41 -5.55
CA SER A 51 -3.44 1.56 -5.96
C SER A 51 -3.85 0.09 -5.88
N GLN A 52 -3.11 -0.78 -6.58
CA GLN A 52 -3.41 -2.21 -6.66
C GLN A 52 -2.13 -3.03 -6.76
N ALA A 53 -1.99 -4.01 -5.87
CA ALA A 53 -0.97 -5.04 -5.95
C ALA A 53 -1.61 -6.39 -6.31
N THR A 54 -0.96 -7.12 -7.21
CA THR A 54 -1.35 -8.48 -7.58
C THR A 54 -0.22 -9.43 -7.17
N TYR A 55 -0.61 -10.55 -6.58
CA TYR A 55 0.23 -11.59 -6.05
C TYR A 55 -0.17 -12.90 -6.71
N VAL A 56 0.80 -13.62 -7.26
CA VAL A 56 0.61 -14.95 -7.83
C VAL A 56 1.35 -15.93 -6.93
N LEU A 57 0.62 -16.87 -6.32
CA LEU A 57 1.11 -17.82 -5.32
C LEU A 57 1.83 -17.13 -4.14
N GLY A 58 1.33 -15.95 -3.74
CA GLY A 58 1.92 -15.14 -2.66
C GLY A 58 3.14 -14.31 -3.09
N ILE A 59 3.63 -14.47 -4.32
CA ILE A 59 4.75 -13.69 -4.87
C ILE A 59 4.18 -12.57 -5.75
N GLY A 60 4.48 -11.34 -5.39
CA GLY A 60 4.04 -10.16 -6.14
C GLY A 60 4.14 -8.89 -5.31
N GLY A 61 3.83 -7.75 -5.92
CA GLY A 61 3.92 -6.45 -5.26
C GLY A 61 5.34 -5.94 -4.99
N MET A 62 6.40 -6.66 -5.40
CA MET A 62 7.81 -6.25 -5.20
C MET A 62 8.20 -4.97 -5.94
N ASN A 63 7.50 -4.64 -7.03
CA ASN A 63 7.70 -3.40 -7.79
C ASN A 63 6.90 -2.22 -7.21
N ARG A 64 6.17 -2.43 -6.10
CA ARG A 64 5.42 -1.38 -5.41
C ARG A 64 6.25 -0.91 -4.23
N GLU A 65 6.24 0.38 -3.93
CA GLU A 65 6.96 0.95 -2.78
C GLU A 65 6.12 0.92 -1.51
N ALA A 66 4.85 1.29 -1.62
CA ALA A 66 3.83 1.13 -0.59
C ALA A 66 2.47 1.42 -1.21
N ILE A 67 1.57 0.44 -1.18
CA ILE A 67 0.26 0.57 -1.85
C ILE A 67 -0.59 1.75 -1.33
N VAL A 68 -0.39 2.16 -0.06
CA VAL A 68 -1.08 3.32 0.52
C VAL A 68 -0.46 4.62 0.03
N ASP A 69 0.87 4.70 -0.06
CA ASP A 69 1.55 5.90 -0.52
C ASP A 69 1.28 6.15 -2.00
N GLU A 70 1.33 5.10 -2.83
CA GLU A 70 0.96 5.19 -4.25
C GLU A 70 -0.49 5.62 -4.44
N ALA A 71 -1.42 5.12 -3.61
CA ALA A 71 -2.80 5.57 -3.66
C ALA A 71 -2.92 7.06 -3.27
N LYS A 72 -2.16 7.53 -2.27
CA LYS A 72 -2.09 8.95 -1.89
C LYS A 72 -1.47 9.80 -3.01
N GLN A 73 -0.40 9.35 -3.65
CA GLN A 73 0.23 10.06 -4.76
C GLN A 73 -0.73 10.20 -5.94
N ASN A 74 -1.42 9.11 -6.32
CA ASN A 74 -2.47 9.15 -7.34
C ASN A 74 -3.63 10.10 -6.98
N MET A 75 -3.98 10.21 -5.70
CA MET A 75 -4.99 11.17 -5.23
C MET A 75 -4.55 12.63 -5.45
N LEU A 76 -3.26 12.91 -5.24
CA LEU A 76 -2.67 14.25 -5.27
C LEU A 76 -2.07 14.65 -6.63
N GLU A 77 -2.01 13.73 -7.59
CA GLU A 77 -1.40 13.95 -8.91
C GLU A 77 -1.92 15.20 -9.62
N ASN A 78 -3.22 15.47 -9.49
CA ASN A 78 -3.88 16.64 -10.08
C ASN A 78 -4.13 17.78 -9.07
N HIS A 79 -3.75 17.60 -7.80
CA HIS A 79 -4.06 18.51 -6.69
C HIS A 79 -2.86 18.58 -5.74
N THR A 80 -1.81 19.26 -6.18
CA THR A 80 -0.67 19.57 -5.32
C THR A 80 -1.12 20.49 -4.18
N LEU A 81 -0.80 20.09 -2.94
CA LEU A 81 -1.10 20.91 -1.77
C LEU A 81 -0.30 22.21 -1.83
N GLN A 82 -0.98 23.33 -1.59
CA GLN A 82 -0.36 24.65 -1.47
C GLN A 82 -0.02 24.95 0.00
N ASP A 83 0.66 26.07 0.22
CA ASP A 83 0.92 26.57 1.57
C ASP A 83 -0.41 26.74 2.34
N ALA A 84 -0.38 26.48 3.65
CA ALA A 84 -1.56 26.47 4.54
C ALA A 84 -2.64 25.41 4.23
N GLN A 85 -2.43 24.52 3.26
CA GLN A 85 -3.33 23.41 2.97
C GLN A 85 -2.91 22.11 3.64
N THR A 86 -3.90 21.32 4.07
CA THR A 86 -3.66 19.98 4.60
C THR A 86 -4.77 19.02 4.18
N LEU A 87 -4.48 17.73 4.29
CA LEU A 87 -5.49 16.68 4.16
C LEU A 87 -6.27 16.55 5.46
N ALA A 88 -7.58 16.48 5.34
CA ALA A 88 -8.50 16.21 6.42
C ALA A 88 -9.47 15.09 6.05
N ASN A 89 -10.13 14.50 7.05
CA ASN A 89 -11.09 13.40 6.87
C ASN A 89 -10.51 12.22 6.06
N THR A 90 -9.21 11.99 6.22
CA THR A 90 -8.48 10.95 5.49
C THR A 90 -8.98 9.56 5.88
N THR A 91 -9.35 8.74 4.89
CA THR A 91 -9.76 7.36 5.08
C THR A 91 -8.95 6.45 4.15
N VAL A 92 -8.51 5.30 4.68
CA VAL A 92 -7.80 4.27 3.91
C VAL A 92 -8.62 2.99 3.94
N ASN A 93 -8.98 2.48 2.76
CA ASN A 93 -9.76 1.26 2.61
C ASN A 93 -8.99 0.23 1.78
N PHE A 94 -9.05 -1.03 2.19
CA PHE A 94 -8.47 -2.15 1.47
C PHE A 94 -9.55 -3.10 0.99
N LYS A 95 -9.45 -3.53 -0.28
CA LYS A 95 -10.28 -4.57 -0.86
C LYS A 95 -9.40 -5.72 -1.32
N TYR A 96 -9.59 -6.86 -0.70
CA TYR A 96 -8.90 -8.11 -1.05
C TYR A 96 -9.79 -8.93 -1.98
N SER A 97 -9.18 -9.50 -3.00
CA SER A 97 -9.83 -10.46 -3.90
C SER A 97 -8.86 -11.60 -4.17
N SER A 98 -9.33 -12.83 -4.11
CA SER A 98 -8.54 -14.01 -4.43
C SER A 98 -9.30 -14.84 -5.46
N PHE A 99 -8.57 -15.34 -6.45
CA PHE A 99 -9.07 -16.24 -7.47
C PHE A 99 -8.33 -17.57 -7.33
N LEU A 100 -9.09 -18.61 -6.97
CA LEU A 100 -8.62 -20.00 -6.81
C LEU A 100 -7.43 -20.16 -5.85
N GLY A 101 -7.16 -19.20 -4.96
CA GLY A 101 -5.98 -19.20 -4.08
C GLY A 101 -4.64 -19.03 -4.81
N ILE A 102 -4.64 -18.96 -6.15
CA ILE A 102 -3.45 -18.81 -6.98
C ILE A 102 -3.15 -17.34 -7.22
N ILE A 103 -4.18 -16.54 -7.46
CA ILE A 103 -4.03 -15.10 -7.72
C ILE A 103 -4.73 -14.37 -6.59
N SER A 104 -3.99 -13.56 -5.85
CA SER A 104 -4.50 -12.68 -4.82
C SER A 104 -4.23 -11.24 -5.23
N THR A 105 -5.20 -10.37 -5.02
CA THR A 105 -5.15 -8.99 -5.47
C THR A 105 -5.64 -8.10 -4.34
N THR A 106 -4.81 -7.13 -3.97
CA THR A 106 -5.08 -6.14 -2.93
C THR A 106 -5.24 -4.79 -3.59
N LYS A 107 -6.42 -4.19 -3.45
CA LYS A 107 -6.70 -2.81 -3.88
C LYS A 107 -6.71 -1.91 -2.67
N CYS A 108 -5.99 -0.81 -2.73
CA CYS A 108 -6.01 0.25 -1.73
C CYS A 108 -6.74 1.47 -2.31
N TYR A 109 -7.62 2.04 -1.51
CA TYR A 109 -8.34 3.27 -1.81
C TYR A 109 -8.04 4.27 -0.68
N VAL A 110 -7.59 5.46 -1.05
CA VAL A 110 -7.37 6.57 -0.14
C VAL A 110 -8.37 7.66 -0.51
N THR A 111 -9.08 8.18 0.47
CA THR A 111 -9.95 9.35 0.29
C THR A 111 -9.61 10.42 1.30
N ALA A 112 -9.73 11.68 0.91
CA ALA A 112 -9.52 12.82 1.80
C ALA A 112 -10.21 14.08 1.27
N ASP A 113 -10.35 15.06 2.15
CA ASP A 113 -10.68 16.44 1.82
C ASP A 113 -9.41 17.29 1.90
N ILE A 114 -9.30 18.34 1.07
CA ILE A 114 -8.29 19.39 1.22
C ILE A 114 -8.95 20.56 1.95
N VAL A 115 -8.35 20.93 3.08
CA VAL A 115 -8.71 22.13 3.83
C VAL A 115 -7.57 23.12 3.83
N GLU A 116 -7.91 24.40 3.88
CA GLU A 116 -6.97 25.50 3.99
C GLU A 116 -7.24 26.25 5.30
N PHE A 117 -6.20 26.42 6.11
CA PHE A 117 -6.29 27.19 7.35
C PHE A 117 -6.21 28.69 7.07
N LYS A 118 -6.99 29.46 7.83
CA LYS A 118 -7.00 30.93 7.79
C LYS A 118 -6.15 31.53 8.90
#